data_AF-W7SP92-F1
#
_entry.id   AF-W7SP92-F1
#
_cell.length_a   1.000
_cell.length_b   1.000
_cell.length_c   1.000
_cell.angle_alpha   90.00
_cell.angle_beta   90.00
_cell.angle_gamma   90.00
#
_symmetry.space_group_name_H-M   'P 1'
#
loop_
_entity.id
_entity.type
_entity.pdbx_description
1 polymer ?
#
loop_
_entity_poly.entity_id
_entity_poly.type
_entity_poly.pdbx_seq_one_letter_code
_entity_poly.pdbx_strand_id
1 'polypeptide(L)'
;MVTSIEFPAVDPPDPVARREAAARHERLTKPAGSLGRLEELGVWIASCQGKCPPRPFTRARVVVFAGDHGVARGGVSAYPPEVTGQMVANFMTGGAAINVLSGVAGATVRVVDMAVDADTPEQVSRHKVRRSSGSIDREDALTEDEARQAVAAGMAIADEEIDGGADLLIAGDMGIGNTTPAAVIVAALTGEEPVAVVGRGTGIDDSAWMPC
;
A
#
# COMPACT_ATOMS: atom_id res chain seq x y z
N MET A 1 -18.63 17.32 17.77
CA MET A 1 -18.39 16.75 16.44
C MET A 1 -16.91 16.94 16.15
N VAL A 2 -16.13 15.86 16.19
CA VAL A 2 -14.72 15.88 15.78
C VAL A 2 -14.74 15.63 14.28
N THR A 3 -14.38 16.65 13.49
CA THR A 3 -14.59 16.72 12.04
C THR A 3 -13.36 16.32 11.21
N SER A 4 -12.25 15.90 11.83
CA SER A 4 -11.03 15.50 11.12
C SER A 4 -10.52 14.14 11.55
N ILE A 5 -9.92 13.41 10.61
CA ILE A 5 -9.03 12.29 10.92
C ILE A 5 -7.84 12.87 11.70
N GLU A 6 -7.62 12.39 12.93
CA GLU A 6 -6.46 12.77 13.73
C GLU A 6 -5.34 11.76 13.54
N PHE A 7 -4.21 12.22 13.03
CA PHE A 7 -2.99 11.43 12.97
C PHE A 7 -2.12 11.74 14.20
N PRO A 8 -1.63 10.72 14.94
CA PRO A 8 -0.66 10.96 15.98
C PRO A 8 0.62 11.56 15.38
N ALA A 9 1.35 12.34 16.19
CA ALA A 9 2.62 12.90 15.76
C ALA A 9 3.60 11.76 15.43
N VAL A 10 4.23 11.84 14.26
CA VAL A 10 5.30 10.92 13.84
C VAL A 10 6.63 11.62 14.04
N ASP A 11 7.50 11.02 14.84
CA ASP A 11 8.83 11.56 15.07
C ASP A 11 9.66 11.58 13.78
N PRO A 12 10.37 12.69 13.49
CA PRO A 12 11.26 12.73 12.33
C PRO A 12 12.44 11.77 12.52
N PRO A 13 13.04 11.25 11.43
CA PRO A 13 14.22 10.40 11.52
C PRO A 13 15.37 11.07 12.29
N ASP A 14 16.12 10.29 13.08
CA ASP A 14 17.15 10.77 13.98
C ASP A 14 18.32 11.45 13.22
N PRO A 15 18.56 12.76 13.45
CA PRO A 15 19.62 13.50 12.76
C PRO A 15 21.03 13.13 13.25
N VAL A 16 21.19 12.61 14.46
CA VAL A 16 22.48 12.12 14.98
C VAL A 16 22.85 10.83 14.28
N ALA A 17 21.97 9.83 14.29
CA ALA A 17 22.20 8.55 13.60
C ALA A 17 22.42 8.74 12.09
N ARG A 18 21.72 9.71 11.46
CA ARG A 18 21.95 10.12 10.07
C ARG A 18 23.41 10.55 9.84
N ARG A 19 23.94 11.47 10.68
CA ARG A 19 25.32 11.96 10.55
C ARG A 19 26.35 10.85 10.81
N GLU A 20 26.11 10.01 11.80
CA GLU A 20 26.99 8.88 12.12
C GLU A 20 27.07 7.88 10.97
N ALA A 21 25.93 7.57 10.34
CA ALA A 21 25.86 6.68 9.17
C ALA A 21 26.57 7.26 7.95
N ALA A 22 26.39 8.57 7.67
CA ALA A 22 27.10 9.24 6.58
C ALA A 22 28.63 9.19 6.81
N ALA A 23 29.09 9.57 8.01
CA ALA A 23 30.51 9.51 8.37
C ALA A 23 31.06 8.07 8.33
N ARG A 24 30.24 7.06 8.67
CA ARG A 24 30.64 5.66 8.54
C ARG A 24 30.91 5.29 7.09
N HIS A 25 30.06 5.71 6.13
CA HIS A 25 30.24 5.42 4.71
C HIS A 25 31.56 5.96 4.14
N GLU A 26 32.04 7.09 4.66
CA GLU A 26 33.34 7.69 4.29
C GLU A 26 34.55 6.85 4.75
N ARG A 27 34.38 6.04 5.81
CA ARG A 27 35.46 5.22 6.40
C ARG A 27 35.45 3.76 5.96
N LEU A 28 34.45 3.33 5.21
CA LEU A 28 34.38 1.96 4.70
C LEU A 28 35.43 1.75 3.60
N THR A 29 35.94 0.53 3.47
CA THR A 29 36.91 0.14 2.43
C THR A 29 36.24 0.06 1.05
N LYS A 30 35.92 1.22 0.49
CA LYS A 30 35.31 1.44 -0.82
C LYS A 30 35.66 2.86 -1.30
N PRO A 31 35.71 3.14 -2.60
CA PRO A 31 35.76 4.52 -3.08
C PRO A 31 34.54 5.30 -2.57
N ALA A 32 34.72 6.58 -2.25
CA ALA A 32 33.63 7.43 -1.78
C ALA A 32 32.48 7.45 -2.82
N GLY A 33 31.24 7.25 -2.36
CA GLY A 33 30.05 7.23 -3.21
C GLY A 33 29.92 6.03 -4.16
N SER A 34 30.82 5.05 -4.13
CA SER A 34 30.82 3.95 -5.12
C SER A 34 29.60 3.03 -5.04
N LEU A 35 28.83 3.05 -3.93
CA LEU A 35 27.61 2.26 -3.78
C LEU A 35 26.33 3.08 -4.10
N GLY A 36 26.47 4.36 -4.46
CA GLY A 36 25.37 5.23 -4.88
C GLY A 36 24.18 5.21 -3.92
N ARG A 37 22.99 4.88 -4.44
CA ARG A 37 21.72 4.85 -3.69
C ARG A 37 21.72 3.90 -2.49
N LEU A 38 22.60 2.89 -2.45
CA LEU A 38 22.71 2.02 -1.28
C LEU A 38 23.28 2.75 -0.07
N GLU A 39 24.13 3.76 -0.27
CA GLU A 39 24.65 4.60 0.82
C GLU A 39 23.53 5.50 1.36
N GLU A 40 22.77 6.14 0.47
CA GLU A 40 21.61 6.96 0.82
C GLU A 40 20.57 6.16 1.62
N LEU A 41 20.27 4.94 1.14
CA LEU A 41 19.34 4.04 1.81
C LEU A 41 19.84 3.60 3.19
N GLY A 42 21.12 3.24 3.31
CA GLY A 42 21.72 2.86 4.60
C GLY A 42 21.68 3.99 5.63
N VAL A 43 21.94 5.24 5.19
CA VAL A 43 21.83 6.44 6.02
C VAL A 43 20.38 6.70 6.43
N TRP A 44 19.43 6.56 5.51
CA TRP A 44 18.01 6.74 5.80
C TRP A 44 17.51 5.71 6.82
N ILE A 45 17.80 4.43 6.62
CA ILE A 45 17.41 3.36 7.57
C ILE A 45 18.03 3.61 8.94
N ALA A 46 19.32 3.98 9.02
CA ALA A 46 19.97 4.31 10.28
C ALA A 46 19.27 5.44 11.01
N SER A 47 18.83 6.48 10.29
CA SER A 47 18.07 7.59 10.86
C SER A 47 16.68 7.18 11.34
N CYS A 48 15.94 6.38 10.57
CA CYS A 48 14.62 5.90 10.98
C CYS A 48 14.69 4.97 12.20
N GLN A 49 15.76 4.20 12.34
CA GLN A 49 15.97 3.31 13.48
C GLN A 49 16.70 3.96 14.66
N GLY A 50 17.17 5.21 14.53
CA GLY A 50 17.98 5.91 15.54
C GLY A 50 19.30 5.19 15.87
N LYS A 51 19.90 4.48 14.89
CA LYS A 51 21.07 3.62 15.15
C LYS A 51 22.03 3.51 13.98
N CYS A 52 23.33 3.67 14.26
CA CYS A 52 24.42 3.40 13.33
C CYS A 52 25.37 2.29 13.86
N PRO A 53 25.64 1.21 13.10
CA PRO A 53 24.97 0.82 11.87
C PRO A 53 23.49 0.43 12.13
N PRO A 54 22.62 0.52 11.11
CA PRO A 54 21.23 0.10 11.25
C PRO A 54 21.16 -1.41 11.56
N ARG A 55 20.10 -1.81 12.26
CA ARG A 55 19.74 -3.22 12.43
C ARG A 55 19.25 -3.78 11.09
N PRO A 56 19.71 -4.98 10.69
CA PRO A 56 19.12 -5.68 9.55
C PRO A 56 17.62 -5.90 9.76
N PHE A 57 16.85 -5.79 8.69
CA PHE A 57 15.46 -6.23 8.69
C PHE A 57 15.42 -7.77 8.70
N THR A 58 14.59 -8.31 9.57
CA THR A 58 14.46 -9.75 9.85
C THR A 58 13.00 -10.21 9.79
N ARG A 59 12.04 -9.28 9.85
CA ARG A 59 10.60 -9.56 9.92
C ARG A 59 9.84 -8.56 9.06
N ALA A 60 10.14 -8.55 7.76
CA ALA A 60 9.38 -7.78 6.79
C ALA A 60 7.94 -8.33 6.62
N ARG A 61 6.96 -7.44 6.67
CA ARG A 61 5.53 -7.74 6.52
C ARG A 61 4.95 -7.01 5.31
N VAL A 62 4.41 -7.77 4.38
CA VAL A 62 3.58 -7.26 3.29
C VAL A 62 2.14 -7.32 3.74
N VAL A 63 1.43 -6.19 3.68
CA VAL A 63 0.00 -6.10 3.98
C VAL A 63 -0.73 -5.71 2.69
N VAL A 64 -1.58 -6.61 2.20
CA VAL A 64 -2.39 -6.41 0.99
C VAL A 64 -3.80 -6.00 1.40
N PHE A 65 -4.19 -4.77 1.08
CA PHE A 65 -5.54 -4.26 1.33
C PHE A 65 -6.44 -4.56 0.14
N ALA A 66 -7.45 -5.38 0.34
CA ALA A 66 -8.38 -5.81 -0.69
C ALA A 66 -9.71 -5.05 -0.64
N GLY A 67 -10.20 -4.60 -1.79
CA GLY A 67 -11.49 -3.93 -1.89
C GLY A 67 -11.98 -3.82 -3.34
N ASP A 68 -13.30 -3.89 -3.53
CA ASP A 68 -13.90 -3.69 -4.84
C ASP A 68 -14.30 -2.24 -5.09
N HIS A 69 -14.33 -1.84 -6.36
CA HIS A 69 -14.63 -0.46 -6.74
C HIS A 69 -15.87 -0.41 -7.63
N GLY A 70 -16.86 0.41 -7.27
CA GLY A 70 -18.11 0.54 -8.03
C GLY A 70 -17.89 0.88 -9.52
N VAL A 71 -16.86 1.69 -9.80
CA VAL A 71 -16.49 2.11 -11.17
C VAL A 71 -16.05 0.94 -12.06
N ALA A 72 -15.63 -0.19 -11.49
CA ALA A 72 -15.27 -1.38 -12.25
C ALA A 72 -16.42 -1.89 -13.15
N ARG A 73 -17.68 -1.68 -12.73
CA ARG A 73 -18.87 -2.05 -13.51
C ARG A 73 -19.00 -1.26 -14.81
N GLY A 74 -18.29 -0.14 -14.94
CA GLY A 74 -18.18 0.67 -16.16
C GLY A 74 -17.18 0.16 -17.19
N GLY A 75 -16.54 -1.01 -16.97
CA GLY A 75 -15.62 -1.60 -17.96
C GLY A 75 -14.20 -1.02 -17.95
N VAL A 76 -13.79 -0.38 -16.85
CA VAL A 76 -12.44 0.20 -16.67
C VAL A 76 -11.35 -0.84 -16.35
N SER A 77 -11.68 -2.12 -16.39
CA SER A 77 -10.79 -3.24 -16.08
C SER A 77 -10.99 -4.37 -17.09
N ALA A 78 -9.90 -5.08 -17.38
CA ALA A 78 -9.92 -6.27 -18.24
C ALA A 78 -10.54 -7.50 -17.54
N TYR A 79 -10.65 -7.46 -16.22
CA TYR A 79 -11.17 -8.54 -15.39
C TYR A 79 -12.50 -8.15 -14.74
N PRO A 80 -13.43 -9.12 -14.56
CA PRO A 80 -14.70 -8.86 -13.93
C PRO A 80 -14.54 -8.68 -12.40
N PRO A 81 -15.42 -7.91 -11.72
CA PRO A 81 -15.26 -7.55 -10.31
C PRO A 81 -15.12 -8.74 -9.34
N GLU A 82 -15.73 -9.87 -9.66
CA GLU A 82 -15.72 -11.08 -8.81
C GLU A 82 -14.31 -11.67 -8.62
N VAL A 83 -13.33 -11.26 -9.44
CA VAL A 83 -11.92 -11.68 -9.34
C VAL A 83 -11.27 -11.21 -8.04
N THR A 84 -11.70 -10.09 -7.43
CA THR A 84 -11.09 -9.60 -6.18
C THR A 84 -11.21 -10.63 -5.07
N GLY A 85 -12.40 -11.20 -4.85
CA GLY A 85 -12.62 -12.24 -3.83
C GLY A 85 -11.82 -13.53 -4.10
N GLN A 86 -11.69 -13.93 -5.37
CA GLN A 86 -10.87 -15.07 -5.76
C GLN A 86 -9.39 -14.84 -5.47
N MET A 87 -8.90 -13.61 -5.67
CA MET A 87 -7.53 -13.23 -5.35
C MET A 87 -7.27 -13.19 -3.85
N VAL A 88 -8.23 -12.74 -3.04
CA VAL A 88 -8.14 -12.85 -1.57
C VAL A 88 -7.91 -14.31 -1.15
N ALA A 89 -8.71 -15.24 -1.68
CA ALA A 89 -8.51 -16.67 -1.43
C ALA A 89 -7.12 -17.14 -1.89
N ASN A 90 -6.66 -16.70 -3.06
CA ASN A 90 -5.34 -17.04 -3.59
C ASN A 90 -4.18 -16.54 -2.71
N PHE A 91 -4.28 -15.32 -2.16
CA PHE A 91 -3.31 -14.80 -1.20
C PHE A 91 -3.27 -15.63 0.08
N MET A 92 -4.43 -16.02 0.62
CA MET A 92 -4.54 -16.84 1.82
C MET A 92 -3.91 -18.24 1.64
N THR A 93 -4.04 -18.83 0.44
CA THR A 93 -3.46 -20.14 0.12
C THR A 93 -2.01 -20.06 -0.36
N GLY A 94 -1.41 -18.87 -0.43
CA GLY A 94 -0.02 -18.69 -0.83
C GLY A 94 0.25 -18.79 -2.34
N GLY A 95 -0.79 -18.73 -3.19
CA GLY A 95 -0.68 -18.98 -4.62
C GLY A 95 -0.46 -17.73 -5.48
N ALA A 96 -0.48 -16.53 -4.92
CA ALA A 96 -0.27 -15.31 -5.68
C ALA A 96 1.22 -14.98 -5.84
N ALA A 97 1.55 -14.20 -6.87
CA ALA A 97 2.94 -13.79 -7.15
C ALA A 97 3.61 -13.09 -5.96
N ILE A 98 2.87 -12.27 -5.21
CA ILE A 98 3.41 -11.60 -4.01
C ILE A 98 3.80 -12.60 -2.92
N ASN A 99 3.11 -13.73 -2.78
CA ASN A 99 3.49 -14.78 -1.81
C ASN A 99 4.84 -15.38 -2.19
N VAL A 100 5.05 -15.68 -3.47
CA VAL A 100 6.32 -16.22 -3.99
C VAL A 100 7.45 -15.22 -3.80
N LEU A 101 7.27 -13.97 -4.22
CA LEU A 101 8.28 -12.92 -4.10
C LEU A 101 8.61 -12.61 -2.62
N SER A 102 7.60 -12.60 -1.75
CA SER A 102 7.81 -12.42 -0.32
C SER A 102 8.61 -13.57 0.28
N GLY A 103 8.33 -14.82 -0.13
CA GLY A 103 9.11 -15.98 0.29
C GLY A 103 10.58 -15.89 -0.10
N VAL A 104 10.89 -15.43 -1.32
CA VAL A 104 12.28 -15.18 -1.78
C VAL A 104 12.94 -14.06 -0.96
N ALA A 105 12.19 -13.02 -0.63
CA ALA A 105 12.68 -11.89 0.15
C ALA A 105 12.76 -12.14 1.67
N GLY A 106 12.30 -13.30 2.17
CA GLY A 106 12.17 -13.56 3.61
C GLY A 106 11.09 -12.73 4.30
N ALA A 107 10.14 -12.20 3.53
CA ALA A 107 8.98 -11.48 4.02
C ALA A 107 7.76 -12.42 4.12
N THR A 108 6.75 -11.97 4.83
CA THR A 108 5.46 -12.68 4.93
C THR A 108 4.34 -11.79 4.40
N VAL A 109 3.22 -12.40 4.03
CA VAL A 109 2.06 -11.70 3.46
C VAL A 109 0.86 -11.86 4.39
N ARG A 110 0.20 -10.74 4.70
CA ARG A 110 -1.14 -10.68 5.27
C ARG A 110 -2.06 -10.02 4.25
N VAL A 111 -3.20 -10.63 3.97
CA VAL A 111 -4.28 -9.99 3.21
C VAL A 111 -5.36 -9.52 4.19
N VAL A 112 -5.87 -8.31 3.97
CA VAL A 112 -6.95 -7.71 4.76
C VAL A 112 -8.04 -7.28 3.80
N ASP A 113 -9.27 -7.71 4.07
CA ASP A 113 -10.45 -7.28 3.35
C ASP A 113 -11.00 -6.00 3.98
N MET A 114 -10.86 -4.90 3.23
CA MET A 114 -11.38 -3.59 3.59
C MET A 114 -12.78 -3.35 3.00
N ALA A 115 -13.01 -3.83 1.78
CA ALA A 115 -14.23 -3.52 1.03
C ALA A 115 -14.60 -4.52 -0.09
N VAL A 116 -14.21 -5.79 0.01
CA VAL A 116 -14.54 -6.79 -1.03
C VAL A 116 -16.05 -7.02 -1.08
N ASP A 117 -16.63 -7.04 -2.29
CA ASP A 117 -18.06 -7.27 -2.53
C ASP A 117 -18.42 -8.77 -2.47
N ALA A 118 -17.88 -9.46 -1.47
CA ALA A 118 -18.11 -10.86 -1.18
C ALA A 118 -18.05 -11.10 0.33
N ASP A 119 -18.62 -12.22 0.75
CA ASP A 119 -18.31 -12.74 2.09
C ASP A 119 -16.92 -13.37 2.04
N THR A 120 -16.09 -13.04 3.02
CA THR A 120 -14.72 -13.51 3.14
C THR A 120 -14.51 -14.03 4.56
N PRO A 121 -13.56 -14.97 4.78
CA PRO A 121 -13.29 -15.52 6.09
C PRO A 121 -13.04 -14.43 7.15
N GLU A 122 -13.50 -14.65 8.38
CA GLU A 122 -13.36 -13.70 9.50
C GLU A 122 -11.90 -13.26 9.73
N GLN A 123 -10.95 -14.15 9.44
CA GLN A 123 -9.51 -13.92 9.52
C GLN A 123 -9.03 -12.73 8.67
N VAL A 124 -9.71 -12.42 7.56
CA VAL A 124 -9.37 -11.31 6.67
C VAL A 124 -10.35 -10.15 6.76
N SER A 125 -11.60 -10.38 7.19
CA SER A 125 -12.67 -9.38 7.20
C SER A 125 -12.87 -8.63 8.51
N ARG A 126 -12.01 -8.87 9.53
CA ARG A 126 -12.07 -8.15 10.81
C ARG A 126 -12.12 -6.62 10.69
N HIS A 127 -11.48 -6.08 9.65
CA HIS A 127 -11.38 -4.64 9.37
C HIS A 127 -12.24 -4.19 8.18
N LYS A 128 -13.20 -5.02 7.74
CA LYS A 128 -14.08 -4.69 6.62
C LYS A 128 -14.98 -3.51 6.99
N VAL A 129 -14.87 -2.44 6.21
CA VAL A 129 -15.67 -1.22 6.38
C VAL A 129 -17.01 -1.36 5.67
N ARG A 130 -17.02 -1.94 4.47
CA ARG A 130 -18.23 -2.08 3.64
C ARG A 130 -18.08 -3.15 2.55
N ARG A 131 -19.04 -3.21 1.62
CA ARG A 131 -18.96 -4.01 0.39
C ARG A 131 -18.92 -3.10 -0.83
N SER A 132 -17.80 -3.11 -1.55
CA SER A 132 -17.48 -2.23 -2.68
C SER A 132 -17.53 -0.73 -2.36
N SER A 133 -16.77 0.11 -3.06
CA SER A 133 -17.00 1.56 -3.03
C SER A 133 -18.22 1.95 -3.88
N GLY A 134 -18.71 3.18 -3.69
CA GLY A 134 -19.54 3.86 -4.70
C GLY A 134 -18.81 4.03 -6.03
N SER A 135 -19.57 4.24 -7.10
CA SER A 135 -19.01 4.46 -8.44
C SER A 135 -18.62 5.93 -8.63
N ILE A 136 -17.31 6.22 -8.67
CA ILE A 136 -16.78 7.60 -8.63
C ILE A 136 -17.14 8.48 -9.84
N ASP A 137 -17.67 7.89 -10.91
CA ASP A 137 -18.22 8.61 -12.06
C ASP A 137 -19.62 9.21 -11.79
N ARG A 138 -20.27 8.82 -10.68
CA ARG A 138 -21.69 9.15 -10.40
C ARG A 138 -21.95 9.57 -8.96
N GLU A 139 -21.17 9.08 -8.02
CA GLU A 139 -21.39 9.24 -6.59
C GLU A 139 -20.07 9.17 -5.82
N ASP A 140 -20.10 9.55 -4.55
CA ASP A 140 -18.93 9.44 -3.68
C ASP A 140 -18.54 7.97 -3.47
N ALA A 141 -17.23 7.67 -3.52
CA ALA A 141 -16.72 6.32 -3.25
C ALA A 141 -17.08 5.83 -1.84
N LEU A 142 -16.99 6.72 -0.85
CA LEU A 142 -17.21 6.46 0.57
C LEU A 142 -17.93 7.65 1.19
N THR A 143 -18.74 7.38 2.21
CA THR A 143 -19.17 8.45 3.12
C THR A 143 -17.97 8.95 3.95
N GLU A 144 -18.07 10.14 4.54
CA GLU A 144 -17.01 10.68 5.39
C GLU A 144 -16.72 9.78 6.61
N ASP A 145 -17.74 9.11 7.15
CA ASP A 145 -17.59 8.18 8.27
C ASP A 145 -16.87 6.89 7.84
N GLU A 146 -17.24 6.31 6.69
CA GLU A 146 -16.54 5.15 6.13
C GLU A 146 -15.07 5.45 5.81
N ALA A 147 -14.78 6.65 5.30
CA ALA A 147 -13.40 7.10 5.07
C ALA A 147 -12.61 7.19 6.37
N ARG A 148 -13.21 7.74 7.44
CA ARG A 148 -12.62 7.76 8.78
C ARG A 148 -12.35 6.35 9.32
N GLN A 149 -13.33 5.46 9.19
CA GLN A 149 -13.19 4.06 9.60
C GLN A 149 -12.06 3.35 8.84
N ALA A 150 -11.95 3.56 7.53
CA ALA A 150 -10.90 2.97 6.71
C ALA A 150 -9.49 3.43 7.14
N VAL A 151 -9.32 4.72 7.45
CA VAL A 151 -8.02 5.23 7.93
C VAL A 151 -7.71 4.72 9.34
N ALA A 152 -8.69 4.71 10.24
CA ALA A 152 -8.51 4.15 11.58
C ALA A 152 -8.15 2.66 11.55
N ALA A 153 -8.77 1.89 10.66
CA ALA A 153 -8.43 0.50 10.43
C ALA A 153 -7.00 0.34 9.88
N GLY A 154 -6.58 1.17 8.93
CA GLY A 154 -5.20 1.19 8.43
C GLY A 154 -4.16 1.44 9.54
N MET A 155 -4.44 2.38 10.44
CA MET A 155 -3.60 2.63 11.63
C MET A 155 -3.55 1.42 12.55
N ALA A 156 -4.71 0.85 12.90
CA ALA A 156 -4.79 -0.33 13.76
C ALA A 156 -4.07 -1.55 13.15
N ILE A 157 -4.15 -1.75 11.83
CA ILE A 157 -3.45 -2.84 11.14
C ILE A 157 -1.94 -2.63 11.19
N ALA A 158 -1.46 -1.40 10.99
CA ALA A 158 -0.03 -1.09 11.10
C ALA A 158 0.49 -1.36 12.53
N ASP A 159 -0.26 -0.94 13.55
CA ASP A 159 0.07 -1.20 14.95
C ASP A 159 0.08 -2.71 15.25
N GLU A 160 -0.92 -3.46 14.78
CA GLU A 160 -0.97 -4.93 14.92
C GLU A 160 0.27 -5.62 14.32
N GLU A 161 0.74 -5.18 13.14
CA GLU A 161 1.94 -5.74 12.52
C GLU A 161 3.22 -5.39 13.29
N ILE A 162 3.33 -4.14 13.76
CA ILE A 162 4.48 -3.66 14.54
C ILE A 162 4.55 -4.38 15.90
N ASP A 163 3.43 -4.49 16.61
CA ASP A 163 3.31 -5.24 17.86
C ASP A 163 3.58 -6.74 17.65
N GLY A 164 3.21 -7.25 16.46
CA GLY A 164 3.59 -8.56 15.95
C GLY A 164 5.09 -8.70 15.63
N GLY A 165 5.88 -7.65 15.81
CA GLY A 165 7.33 -7.62 15.63
C GLY A 165 7.77 -7.38 14.19
N ALA A 166 6.95 -6.74 13.36
CA ALA A 166 7.40 -6.26 12.05
C ALA A 166 8.50 -5.20 12.22
N ASP A 167 9.58 -5.32 11.45
CA ASP A 167 10.63 -4.29 11.39
C ASP A 167 10.65 -3.53 10.05
N LEU A 168 9.81 -3.95 9.10
CA LEU A 168 9.55 -3.27 7.84
C LEU A 168 8.12 -3.60 7.39
N LEU A 169 7.32 -2.56 7.13
CA LEU A 169 5.99 -2.71 6.53
C LEU A 169 6.04 -2.36 5.05
N ILE A 170 5.38 -3.19 4.25
CA ILE A 170 5.22 -3.01 2.80
C ILE A 170 3.72 -3.05 2.52
N ALA A 171 3.14 -1.91 2.16
CA ALA A 171 1.74 -1.84 1.76
C ALA A 171 1.60 -2.27 0.30
N GLY A 172 0.55 -3.04 0.02
CA GLY A 172 0.07 -3.33 -1.32
C GLY A 172 -1.46 -3.30 -1.34
N ASP A 173 -2.04 -3.24 -2.51
CA ASP A 173 -3.48 -3.21 -2.69
C ASP A 173 -3.92 -4.26 -3.72
N MET A 174 -5.20 -4.64 -3.63
CA MET A 174 -5.86 -5.53 -4.58
C MET A 174 -7.31 -5.08 -4.76
N GLY A 175 -7.67 -4.66 -5.96
CA GLY A 175 -9.06 -4.36 -6.28
C GLY A 175 -9.27 -4.22 -7.77
N ILE A 176 -10.29 -4.88 -8.30
CA ILE A 176 -10.66 -4.66 -9.69
C ILE A 176 -11.14 -3.21 -9.87
N GLY A 177 -10.54 -2.48 -10.82
CA GLY A 177 -10.83 -1.07 -11.09
C GLY A 177 -10.14 -0.07 -10.16
N ASN A 178 -9.26 -0.49 -9.26
CA ASN A 178 -8.55 0.37 -8.29
C ASN A 178 -7.63 1.43 -8.92
N THR A 179 -7.11 1.20 -10.13
CA THR A 179 -6.23 2.17 -10.80
C THR A 179 -6.96 3.44 -11.23
N THR A 180 -8.28 3.37 -11.42
CA THR A 180 -9.12 4.53 -11.75
C THR A 180 -9.21 5.53 -10.59
N PRO A 181 -9.66 5.17 -9.37
CA PRO A 181 -9.61 6.08 -8.22
C PRO A 181 -8.18 6.50 -7.86
N ALA A 182 -7.17 5.64 -8.05
CA ALA A 182 -5.78 6.03 -7.85
C ALA A 182 -5.37 7.19 -8.78
N ALA A 183 -5.71 7.10 -10.07
CA ALA A 183 -5.44 8.16 -11.05
C ALA A 183 -6.19 9.45 -10.71
N VAL A 184 -7.45 9.36 -10.25
CA VAL A 184 -8.23 10.52 -9.80
C VAL A 184 -7.55 11.22 -8.60
N ILE A 185 -7.09 10.46 -7.61
CA ILE A 185 -6.37 11.02 -6.44
C ILE A 185 -5.08 11.69 -6.89
N VAL A 186 -4.30 11.06 -7.78
CA VAL A 186 -3.06 11.65 -8.28
C VAL A 186 -3.34 12.95 -9.02
N ALA A 187 -4.27 12.96 -9.99
CA ALA A 187 -4.66 14.18 -10.72
C ALA A 187 -5.11 15.31 -9.77
N ALA A 188 -5.93 14.99 -8.77
CA ALA A 188 -6.42 15.97 -7.81
C ALA A 188 -5.30 16.58 -6.94
N LEU A 189 -4.30 15.77 -6.56
CA LEU A 189 -3.17 16.23 -5.74
C LEU A 189 -2.10 16.98 -6.52
N THR A 190 -1.88 16.62 -7.79
CA THR A 190 -0.82 17.22 -8.62
C THR A 190 -1.33 18.33 -9.55
N GLY A 191 -2.64 18.40 -9.78
CA GLY A 191 -3.24 19.29 -10.77
C GLY A 191 -3.00 18.84 -12.22
N GLU A 192 -2.61 17.59 -12.43
CA GLU A 192 -2.34 17.02 -13.76
C GLU A 192 -3.63 16.60 -14.46
N GLU A 193 -3.65 16.73 -15.79
CA GLU A 193 -4.77 16.27 -16.62
C GLU A 193 -4.88 14.74 -16.60
N PRO A 194 -6.10 14.15 -16.67
CA PRO A 194 -6.30 12.70 -16.63
C PRO A 194 -5.45 11.92 -17.64
N VAL A 195 -5.22 12.47 -18.84
CA VAL A 195 -4.40 11.84 -19.89
C VAL A 195 -2.95 11.58 -19.47
N ALA A 196 -2.42 12.35 -18.51
CA ALA A 196 -1.05 12.20 -18.01
C ALA A 196 -0.92 11.14 -16.91
N VAL A 197 -2.03 10.78 -16.25
CA VAL A 197 -2.01 9.95 -15.03
C VAL A 197 -2.80 8.65 -15.15
N VAL A 198 -3.69 8.53 -16.14
CA VAL A 198 -4.44 7.29 -16.41
C VAL A 198 -3.59 6.34 -17.25
N GLY A 199 -3.12 5.27 -16.61
CA GLY A 199 -2.48 4.14 -17.28
C GLY A 199 -3.48 3.07 -17.72
N ARG A 200 -2.98 2.01 -18.36
CA ARG A 200 -3.80 0.86 -18.81
C ARG A 200 -4.14 -0.14 -17.70
N GLY A 201 -3.65 0.07 -16.47
CA GLY A 201 -3.90 -0.81 -15.33
C GLY A 201 -3.64 -2.29 -15.64
N THR A 202 -4.70 -3.10 -15.63
CA THR A 202 -4.68 -4.55 -15.93
C THR A 202 -4.42 -4.89 -17.40
N GLY A 203 -4.05 -3.92 -18.24
CA GLY A 203 -3.81 -4.10 -19.68
C GLY A 203 -5.05 -3.85 -20.55
N ILE A 204 -5.88 -2.86 -20.19
CA ILE A 204 -7.08 -2.50 -20.98
C ILE A 204 -6.71 -1.97 -22.38
N ASP A 205 -7.62 -2.18 -23.34
CA ASP A 205 -7.45 -1.72 -24.72
C ASP A 205 -7.74 -0.21 -24.89
N ASP A 206 -7.58 0.31 -26.11
CA ASP A 206 -7.74 1.73 -26.39
C ASP A 206 -9.19 2.20 -26.21
N SER A 207 -10.17 1.33 -26.45
CA SER A 207 -11.60 1.64 -26.29
C SER A 207 -11.96 1.82 -24.81
N ALA A 208 -11.37 1.02 -23.92
CA ALA A 208 -11.56 1.14 -22.48
C ALA A 208 -10.67 2.25 -21.86
N TRP A 209 -9.51 2.56 -22.46
CA TRP A 209 -8.64 3.66 -22.02
C TRP A 209 -9.16 5.04 -22.46
N MET A 210 -9.80 5.12 -23.63
CA MET A 210 -10.48 6.31 -24.18
C MET A 210 -11.93 5.98 -24.54
N PRO A 211 -12.83 5.79 -23.55
CA PRO A 211 -14.24 5.62 -23.83
C PRO A 211 -14.76 6.91 -24.51
N CYS A 212 -15.31 6.76 -25.72
CA CYS A 212 -15.86 7.84 -26.54
C CYS A 212 -16.98 8.63 -25.84
#